data_AF-A0A3C1PXB2-F1
#
_entry.id   AF-A0A3C1PXB2-F1
#
_cell.length_a   1.000
_cell.length_b   1.000
_cell.length_c   1.000
_cell.angle_alpha   90.00
_cell.angle_beta   90.00
_cell.angle_gamma   90.00
#
_symmetry.space_group_name_H-M   'P 1'
#
loop_
_entity.id
_entity.type
_entity.pdbx_description
1 polymer ?
#
loop_
_entity_poly.entity_id
_entity_poly.type
_entity_poly.pdbx_seq_one_letter_code
_entity_poly.pdbx_strand_id
1 'polypeptide(L)' 'MRIDILTLFPKIAMAPLGESMMKRAQAAGLVEVCAHDLRKWATGSQRKTDDYLCGGGQG' A
#
# COMPACT_ATOMS: atom_id res chain seq x y z
N MET A 1 17.94 3.95 1.48
CA MET A 1 16.86 4.47 0.62
C MET A 1 15.52 4.03 1.21
N ARG A 2 14.47 4.87 1.15
CA ARG A 2 13.15 4.52 1.73
C ARG A 2 12.07 4.55 0.66
N ILE A 3 11.16 3.58 0.70
CA ILE A 3 10.05 3.43 -0.23
C ILE A 3 8.76 3.21 0.58
N ASP A 4 7.81 4.12 0.45
CA ASP A 4 6.49 4.02 1.06
C ASP A 4 5.44 3.69 -0.02
N ILE A 5 4.71 2.59 0.16
CA ILE A 5 3.69 2.09 -0.75
C ILE A 5 2.33 2.37 -0.11
N LEU A 6 1.55 3.27 -0.70
CA LEU A 6 0.15 3.46 -0.32
C LEU A 6 -0.72 2.51 -1.16
N THR A 7 -1.49 1.65 -0.51
CA THR A 7 -2.30 0.65 -1.20
C THR A 7 -3.49 0.22 -0.35
N LEU A 8 -4.52 -0.32 -1.00
CA LEU A 8 -5.61 -1.03 -0.31
C LEU A 8 -5.20 -2.46 0.09
N PHE A 9 -4.08 -2.98 -0.41
CA PHE A 9 -3.65 -4.36 -0.16
C PHE A 9 -2.19 -4.48 0.29
N PRO A 10 -1.84 -4.00 1.50
CA PRO A 10 -0.44 -3.98 1.96
C PRO A 10 0.22 -5.36 1.97
N LYS A 11 -0.51 -6.41 2.36
CA LYS A 11 0.02 -7.79 2.41
C LYS A 11 0.40 -8.31 1.03
N ILE A 12 -0.37 -7.98 0.00
CA ILE A 12 -0.09 -8.37 -1.39
C ILE A 12 1.14 -7.64 -1.89
N ALA A 13 1.22 -6.33 -1.64
CA ALA A 13 2.38 -5.52 -2.03
C ALA A 13 3.68 -6.01 -1.34
N MET A 14 3.60 -6.35 -0.04
CA MET A 14 4.78 -6.78 0.71
C MET A 14 5.21 -8.23 0.44
N ALA A 15 4.31 -9.10 -0.03
CA ALA A 15 4.61 -10.51 -0.25
C ALA A 15 5.87 -10.75 -1.12
N PRO A 16 6.00 -10.19 -2.33
CA PRO A 16 7.23 -10.37 -3.14
C PRO A 16 8.42 -9.57 -2.58
N LEU A 17 8.16 -8.46 -1.88
CA LEU A 17 9.21 -7.58 -1.35
C LEU A 17 9.83 -8.13 -0.06
N GLY A 18 9.18 -9.10 0.59
CA GLY A 18 9.72 -9.82 1.75
C GLY A 18 10.65 -10.98 1.40
N GLU A 19 10.91 -11.24 0.11
CA GLU A 19 11.61 -12.44 -0.35
C GLU A 19 12.88 -12.15 -1.16
N SER A 20 13.73 -13.17 -1.31
CA SER A 20 14.92 -13.16 -2.18
C SER A 20 15.81 -11.92 -1.99
N MET A 21 16.18 -11.23 -3.09
CA MET A 21 17.05 -10.05 -3.08
C MET A 21 16.48 -8.90 -2.26
N MET A 22 15.16 -8.68 -2.29
CA MET A 22 14.53 -7.59 -1.53
C MET A 22 14.62 -7.83 -0.03
N LYS A 23 14.46 -9.08 0.42
CA LYS A 23 14.69 -9.45 1.82
C LYS A 23 16.13 -9.16 2.25
N ARG A 24 17.11 -9.56 1.43
CA ARG A 24 18.54 -9.35 1.73
C ARG A 24 18.90 -7.87 1.77
N ALA A 25 18.38 -7.08 0.83
CA ALA A 25 18.61 -5.64 0.79
C ALA A 25 18.05 -4.92 2.02
N GLN A 26 16.86 -5.32 2.49
CA GLN A 26 16.27 -4.80 3.73
C GLN A 26 17.07 -5.23 4.97
N ALA A 27 17.48 -6.51 5.05
CA ALA A 27 18.29 -7.01 6.15
C ALA A 27 19.68 -6.33 6.23
N ALA A 28 20.23 -5.93 5.08
CA ALA A 28 21.47 -5.17 4.98
C ALA A 28 21.28 -3.65 5.21
N GLY A 29 20.05 -3.18 5.48
CA GLY A 29 19.75 -1.76 5.72
C GLY A 29 19.89 -0.86 4.48
N LEU A 30 19.99 -1.44 3.28
CA LEU A 30 20.18 -0.68 2.03
C LEU A 30 18.86 0.00 1.59
N VAL A 31 17.74 -0.67 1.88
CA VAL A 31 16.39 -0.19 1.57
C VAL A 31 15.43 -0.47 2.73
N GLU A 32 14.57 0.49 3.02
CA GLU A 32 13.41 0.33 3.91
C GLU A 32 12.15 0.38 3.05
N VAL A 33 11.29 -0.64 3.13
CA VAL A 33 10.01 -0.68 2.40
C VAL A 33 8.87 -0.74 3.40
N CYS A 34 7.95 0.21 3.30
CA CYS A 34 6.78 0.31 4.17
C CYS A 34 5.50 0.31 3.32
N ALA A 35 4.54 -0.57 3.65
CA ALA A 35 3.23 -0.57 3.02
C ALA A 35 2.16 -0.04 3.97
N HIS A 36 1.39 0.93 3.50
CA HIS A 36 0.37 1.64 4.25
C HIS A 36 -1.02 1.29 3.71
N ASP A 37 -1.91 0.84 4.59
CA ASP A 37 -3.31 0.60 4.23
C ASP A 37 -4.08 1.92 4.16
N LEU A 38 -4.43 2.36 2.96
CA LEU A 38 -5.14 3.64 2.75
C LEU A 38 -6.44 3.73 3.56
N ARG A 39 -7.10 2.58 3.84
CA ARG A 39 -8.36 2.52 4.61
C ARG A 39 -8.21 3.01 6.05
N LYS A 40 -6.98 3.14 6.58
CA LYS A 40 -6.76 3.72 7.92
C LYS A 40 -7.09 5.22 7.99
N TRP A 41 -7.08 5.91 6.85
CA TRP A 41 -7.40 7.33 6.75
C TRP A 41 -8.77 7.59 6.14
N ALA A 42 -9.52 6.53 5.80
CA ALA A 42 -10.88 6.66 5.31
C ALA A 42 -11.82 7.12 6.42
N THR A 43 -12.74 8.02 6.06
CA THR A 43 -13.80 8.48 6.96
C THR A 43 -15.01 7.55 6.91
N GLY A 44 -15.73 7.43 8.02
CA GLY A 44 -16.94 6.60 8.13
C GLY A 44 -16.67 5.15 8.54
N SER A 45 -17.71 4.48 9.05
CA SER A 45 -17.60 3.15 9.67
C SER A 45 -17.16 2.04 8.69
N GLN A 46 -17.49 2.19 7.41
CA GLN A 46 -17.15 1.22 6.37
C GLN A 46 -15.73 1.43 5.78
N ARG A 47 -15.05 2.52 6.13
CA ARG A 47 -13.71 2.87 5.61
C ARG A 47 -13.65 2.83 4.07
N LYS A 48 -14.63 3.44 3.40
CA LYS A 48 -14.66 3.58 1.94
C LYS A 48 -13.51 4.46 1.44
N THR A 49 -12.93 4.11 0.30
CA THR A 49 -11.76 4.79 -0.27
C THR A 49 -11.99 5.27 -1.71
N ASP A 50 -13.13 4.92 -2.29
CA ASP A 50 -13.62 5.31 -3.59
C ASP A 50 -14.87 6.19 -3.44
N ASP A 51 -15.23 6.89 -4.52
CA ASP A 51 -16.46 7.66 -4.61
C ASP A 51 -16.96 7.72 -6.05
N TYR A 52 -18.20 8.16 -6.25
CA TYR A 52 -18.79 8.31 -7.57
C TYR A 52 -18.17 9.45 -8.36
N LEU A 53 -18.16 9.30 -9.69
CA LEU A 53 -17.71 10.34 -10.60
C LEU A 53 -18.74 11.50 -10.63
N CYS A 54 -18.25 12.73 -10.53
CA CYS A 54 -19.07 13.92 -10.76
C CYS A 54 -19.56 13.94 -12.22
N GLY A 55 -20.89 13.98 -12.43
CA GLY A 55 -21.50 13.89 -13.77
C GLY A 55 -21.91 12.47 -14.18
N GLY A 56 -21.68 11.46 -13.34
CA GLY A 56 -22.01 10.07 -13.63
C GLY A 56 -21.02 9.41 -14.60
N GLY A 57 -21.35 8.19 -15.04
CA GLY A 57 -20.48 7.36 -15.87
C GLY A 57 -20.14 6.03 -15.20
N GLN A 58 -19.37 5.20 -15.89
CA GLN A 58 -18.87 3.94 -15.34
C GLN A 58 -17.56 4.19 -14.60
N GLY A 59 -17.50 3.73 -13.36
CA GLY A 59 -16.35 3.78 -12.45
C GLY A 59 -16.41 2.60 -11.51
#